data_AF-A0AAN9P603-F1
#
_entry.id   AF-A0AAN9P603-F1
#
_cell.length_a   1.000
_cell.length_b   1.000
_cell.length_c   1.000
_cell.angle_alpha   90.00
_cell.angle_beta   90.00
_cell.angle_gamma   90.00
#
_symmetry.space_group_name_H-M   'P 1'
#
loop_
_entity.id
_entity.type
_entity.pdbx_description
1 polymer ?
#
loop_
_entity_poly.entity_id
_entity_poly.type
_entity_poly.pdbx_seq_one_letter_code
_entity_poly.pdbx_strand_id
1 'polypeptide(L)'
;MKARRVVMELFADVTPKTAENSRALCTREKGIGTYGKPLHFKGSSFRRIIPEFIILSMANVGPNTNGSQFFVCTTKTSWLDGKHVVFGKVINGYSVVKEIEKVGSQSGRTLEPVVIEDCGQVVEN
;
A
#
# COMPACT_ATOMS: atom_id res chain seq x y z
N MET A 1 -4.69 -7.24 17.23
CA MET A 1 -5.94 -6.47 17.05
C MET A 1 -7.04 -7.35 16.43
N LYS A 2 -8.31 -6.91 16.35
CA LYS A 2 -9.32 -7.55 15.46
C LYS A 2 -9.07 -7.11 14.01
N ALA A 3 -9.50 -7.93 13.05
CA ALA A 3 -9.55 -7.57 11.62
C ALA A 3 -10.32 -6.26 11.39
N ARG A 4 -9.77 -5.34 10.59
CA ARG A 4 -10.40 -4.07 10.20
C ARG A 4 -10.09 -3.75 8.74
N ARG A 5 -11.02 -3.08 8.06
CA ARG A 5 -10.93 -2.76 6.62
C ARG A 5 -10.37 -1.35 6.39
N VAL A 6 -9.49 -1.22 5.41
CA VAL A 6 -9.13 0.04 4.73
C VAL A 6 -9.63 -0.06 3.30
N VAL A 7 -10.15 1.03 2.73
CA VAL A 7 -10.53 1.13 1.32
C VAL A 7 -9.75 2.28 0.69
N MET A 8 -9.21 2.03 -0.50
CA MET A 8 -8.36 2.97 -1.23
C MET A 8 -8.92 3.17 -2.64
N GLU A 9 -8.99 4.42 -3.05
CA GLU A 9 -9.28 4.82 -4.43
C GLU A 9 -7.94 4.87 -5.19
N LEU A 10 -7.92 4.37 -6.42
CA LEU A 10 -6.73 4.35 -7.28
C LEU A 10 -6.92 5.34 -8.43
N PHE A 11 -5.92 6.18 -8.67
CA PHE A 11 -5.93 7.20 -9.73
C PHE A 11 -5.61 6.55 -11.08
N ALA A 12 -6.54 5.75 -11.60
CA ALA A 12 -6.40 5.01 -12.85
C ALA A 12 -6.46 5.92 -14.10
N ASP A 13 -7.02 7.11 -13.95
CA ASP A 13 -7.00 8.22 -14.91
C ASP A 13 -5.60 8.85 -15.05
N VAL A 14 -4.94 9.15 -13.92
CA VAL A 14 -3.61 9.80 -13.89
C VAL A 14 -2.47 8.77 -14.03
N THR A 15 -2.63 7.58 -13.45
CA THR A 15 -1.56 6.56 -13.30
C THR A 15 -2.00 5.13 -13.68
N PRO A 16 -2.64 4.92 -14.85
CA PRO A 16 -3.33 3.66 -15.20
C PRO A 16 -2.50 2.39 -14.97
N LYS A 17 -1.22 2.39 -15.38
CA LYS A 17 -0.33 1.22 -15.22
C LYS A 17 0.01 0.91 -13.76
N THR A 18 0.11 1.93 -12.90
CA THR A 18 0.42 1.77 -11.47
C THR A 18 -0.82 1.38 -10.68
N ALA A 19 -1.98 1.96 -11.03
CA ALA A 19 -3.28 1.56 -10.50
C ALA A 19 -3.60 0.09 -10.83
N GLU A 20 -3.48 -0.33 -12.09
CA GLU A 20 -3.73 -1.72 -12.51
C GLU A 20 -2.78 -2.72 -11.83
N ASN A 21 -1.49 -2.41 -11.69
CA ASN A 21 -0.54 -3.25 -10.97
C ASN A 21 -1.01 -3.52 -9.52
N SER A 22 -1.36 -2.47 -8.80
CA SER A 22 -1.81 -2.58 -7.40
C SER A 22 -3.19 -3.22 -7.27
N ARG A 23 -4.12 -2.94 -8.20
CA ARG A 23 -5.45 -3.58 -8.27
C ARG A 23 -5.31 -5.10 -8.47
N ALA A 24 -4.49 -5.52 -9.41
CA ALA A 24 -4.26 -6.94 -9.71
C ALA A 24 -3.53 -7.67 -8.56
N LEU A 25 -2.64 -6.99 -7.84
CA LEU A 25 -2.03 -7.49 -6.60
C LEU A 25 -3.01 -7.57 -5.43
N CYS A 26 -4.14 -6.85 -5.45
CA CYS A 26 -5.24 -7.06 -4.51
C CYS A 26 -6.13 -8.26 -4.87
N THR A 27 -6.25 -8.65 -6.15
CA THR A 27 -7.19 -9.69 -6.61
C THR A 27 -6.58 -11.08 -6.85
N ARG A 28 -5.24 -11.22 -6.87
CA ARG A 28 -4.49 -12.44 -7.25
C ARG A 28 -4.67 -12.91 -8.70
N GLU A 29 -5.42 -12.18 -9.53
CA GLU A 29 -5.82 -12.61 -10.87
C GLU A 29 -4.67 -12.98 -11.83
N LYS A 30 -3.46 -12.41 -11.62
CA LYS A 30 -2.26 -12.72 -12.44
C LYS A 30 -1.51 -13.97 -11.95
N GLY A 31 -2.02 -14.70 -10.95
CA GLY A 31 -1.52 -16.02 -10.55
C GLY A 31 -0.21 -16.02 -9.76
N ILE A 32 0.83 -16.64 -10.32
CA ILE A 32 2.14 -16.87 -9.69
C ILE A 32 3.20 -16.05 -10.44
N GLY A 33 4.04 -15.32 -9.69
CA GLY A 33 5.13 -14.52 -10.25
C GLY A 33 6.39 -15.33 -10.51
N THR A 34 7.36 -14.69 -11.18
CA THR A 34 8.66 -15.29 -11.57
C THR A 34 9.44 -15.96 -10.43
N TYR A 35 9.27 -15.52 -9.19
CA TYR A 35 9.89 -16.10 -8.00
C TYR A 35 9.07 -17.21 -7.32
N GLY A 36 8.12 -17.84 -8.05
CA GLY A 36 7.29 -18.96 -7.55
C GLY A 36 6.27 -18.59 -6.47
N LYS A 37 6.08 -17.30 -6.17
CA LYS A 37 5.16 -16.78 -5.14
C LYS A 37 3.91 -16.17 -5.78
N PRO A 38 2.73 -16.26 -5.14
CA PRO A 38 1.52 -15.59 -5.63
C PRO A 38 1.71 -14.08 -5.81
N LEU A 39 1.17 -13.53 -6.90
CA LEU A 39 1.07 -12.09 -7.12
C LEU A 39 -0.13 -11.54 -6.33
N HIS A 40 0.00 -11.49 -5.00
CA HIS A 40 -1.12 -11.17 -4.10
C HIS A 40 -0.64 -10.50 -2.80
N PHE A 41 -1.39 -9.52 -2.29
CA PHE A 41 -1.08 -8.86 -1.02
C PHE A 41 -1.52 -9.65 0.22
N LYS A 42 -2.46 -10.60 0.13
CA LYS A 42 -2.91 -11.43 1.27
C LYS A 42 -1.73 -12.15 1.93
N GLY A 43 -1.60 -12.00 3.25
CA GLY A 43 -0.47 -12.50 4.04
C GLY A 43 0.78 -11.61 4.03
N SER A 44 0.79 -10.50 3.27
CA SER A 44 1.90 -9.52 3.32
C SER A 44 1.83 -8.67 4.58
N SER A 45 2.99 -8.39 5.17
CA SER A 45 3.14 -7.57 6.37
C SER A 45 3.67 -6.17 6.05
N PHE A 46 3.22 -5.16 6.80
CA PHE A 46 3.80 -3.82 6.77
C PHE A 46 5.19 -3.85 7.44
N ARG A 47 6.24 -4.16 6.67
CA ARG A 47 7.62 -4.33 7.18
C ARG A 47 8.30 -3.01 7.62
N ARG A 48 7.74 -1.87 7.25
CA ARG A 48 8.22 -0.54 7.64
C ARG A 48 7.02 0.37 7.91
N ILE A 49 6.96 0.97 9.09
CA ILE A 49 5.93 1.95 9.47
C ILE A 49 6.64 3.18 10.04
N ILE A 50 6.46 4.31 9.35
CA ILE A 50 6.83 5.66 9.79
C ILE A 50 5.55 6.50 9.72
N PRO A 51 5.32 7.45 10.63
CA PRO A 51 4.40 8.55 10.38
C PRO A 51 4.71 9.33 9.07
N GLU A 52 3.65 9.79 8.35
CA GLU A 52 3.51 10.95 7.40
C GLU A 52 3.35 10.67 5.84
N PHE A 53 2.42 11.06 4.87
CA PHE A 53 1.19 11.92 4.47
C PHE A 53 -0.34 11.45 4.50
N ILE A 54 -1.07 11.11 3.43
CA ILE A 54 -2.32 10.26 3.38
C ILE A 54 -2.50 9.71 1.94
N ILE A 55 -1.37 9.48 1.29
CA ILE A 55 -1.28 9.14 -0.13
C ILE A 55 -0.77 7.71 -0.27
N LEU A 56 -1.25 7.02 -1.29
CA LEU A 56 -0.79 5.69 -1.66
C LEU A 56 0.26 5.84 -2.77
N SER A 57 1.47 5.37 -2.51
CA SER A 57 2.64 5.67 -3.35
C SER A 57 3.60 4.50 -3.48
N MET A 58 4.24 4.35 -4.65
CA MET A 58 5.15 3.24 -4.93
C MET A 58 6.51 3.40 -4.25
N ALA A 59 6.93 2.37 -3.51
CA ALA A 59 8.32 2.24 -3.06
C ALA A 59 9.21 1.75 -4.21
N ASN A 60 10.41 2.30 -4.28
CA ASN A 60 11.42 1.99 -5.29
C ASN A 60 12.83 2.12 -4.68
N VAL A 61 13.85 1.78 -5.46
CA VAL A 61 15.28 1.97 -5.15
C VAL A 61 15.95 2.90 -6.17
N GLY A 62 15.19 3.88 -6.67
CA GLY A 62 15.59 4.78 -7.75
C GLY A 62 14.65 4.74 -8.97
N PRO A 63 14.91 5.56 -10.00
CA PRO A 63 14.06 5.68 -11.19
C PRO A 63 13.77 4.32 -11.85
N ASN A 64 12.51 4.12 -12.27
CA ASN A 64 12.03 2.93 -12.98
C ASN A 64 12.15 1.58 -12.23
N THR A 65 12.39 1.58 -10.90
CA THR A 65 12.50 0.35 -10.08
C THR A 65 11.24 0.03 -9.24
N ASN A 66 10.06 0.41 -9.73
CA ASN A 66 8.78 0.09 -9.08
C ASN A 66 8.49 -1.42 -9.14
N GLY A 67 7.96 -1.99 -8.05
CA GLY A 67 7.58 -3.40 -7.97
C GLY A 67 6.18 -3.59 -7.37
N SER A 68 6.06 -4.43 -6.35
CA SER A 68 4.83 -4.60 -5.56
C SER A 68 4.81 -3.81 -4.24
N GLN A 69 5.94 -3.23 -3.82
CA GLN A 69 6.00 -2.49 -2.55
C GLN A 69 5.40 -1.09 -2.71
N PHE A 70 4.43 -0.77 -1.85
CA PHE A 70 3.85 0.56 -1.71
C PHE A 70 4.05 1.06 -0.26
N PHE A 71 3.80 2.36 -0.05
CA PHE A 71 3.67 2.96 1.27
C PHE A 71 2.38 3.77 1.37
N VAL A 72 1.88 3.87 2.60
CA VAL A 72 0.79 4.76 3.03
C VAL A 72 1.35 5.67 4.13
N CYS A 73 0.69 6.79 4.35
CA CYS A 73 1.27 8.06 4.75
C CYS A 73 0.30 8.76 5.78
N THR A 74 0.75 9.61 6.73
CA THR A 74 -0.09 10.33 7.77
C THR A 74 0.01 11.89 8.09
N THR A 75 0.88 12.75 7.44
CA THR A 75 1.00 14.25 7.31
C THR A 75 2.01 14.66 6.16
N LYS A 76 1.88 15.79 5.44
CA LYS A 76 2.48 16.07 4.09
C LYS A 76 3.98 15.72 3.84
N THR A 77 4.31 15.06 2.70
CA THR A 77 5.65 14.52 2.34
C THR A 77 6.27 15.02 1.01
N SER A 78 6.24 16.32 0.71
CA SER A 78 6.63 16.86 -0.62
C SER A 78 8.11 16.69 -1.03
N TRP A 79 8.99 16.22 -0.15
CA TRP A 79 10.37 15.83 -0.53
C TRP A 79 10.43 14.52 -1.35
N LEU A 80 9.31 13.81 -1.48
CA LEU A 80 9.14 12.61 -2.31
C LEU A 80 8.62 12.91 -3.72
N ASP A 81 8.19 14.16 -3.97
CA ASP A 81 7.63 14.60 -5.25
C ASP A 81 8.66 14.40 -6.38
N GLY A 82 8.21 13.88 -7.52
CA GLY A 82 9.07 13.49 -8.65
C GLY A 82 9.93 12.24 -8.43
N LYS A 83 10.00 11.67 -7.22
CA LYS A 83 10.80 10.47 -6.89
C LYS A 83 9.95 9.20 -6.74
N HIS A 84 8.71 9.36 -6.29
CA HIS A 84 7.76 8.26 -6.10
C HIS A 84 6.45 8.55 -6.83
N VAL A 85 5.85 7.51 -7.42
CA VAL A 85 4.56 7.62 -8.11
C VAL A 85 3.44 7.49 -7.09
N VAL A 86 2.73 8.60 -6.84
CA VAL A 86 1.45 8.60 -6.13
C VAL A 86 0.38 8.06 -7.07
N PHE A 87 -0.36 7.04 -6.63
CA PHE A 87 -1.32 6.33 -7.47
C PHE A 87 -2.69 6.09 -6.81
N GLY A 88 -2.93 6.68 -5.63
CA GLY A 88 -4.22 6.60 -4.95
C GLY A 88 -4.28 7.33 -3.61
N LYS A 89 -5.44 7.23 -2.95
CA LYS A 89 -5.72 7.80 -1.62
C LYS A 89 -6.56 6.84 -0.78
N VAL A 90 -6.48 6.96 0.55
CA VAL A 90 -7.39 6.25 1.47
C VAL A 90 -8.75 6.96 1.47
N ILE A 91 -9.84 6.23 1.21
CA ILE A 91 -11.21 6.75 1.22
C ILE A 91 -12.05 6.22 2.39
N ASN A 92 -11.68 5.08 2.98
CA ASN A 92 -12.32 4.56 4.19
C ASN A 92 -11.30 3.80 5.07
N GLY A 93 -11.54 3.72 6.37
CA GLY A 93 -10.67 3.04 7.33
C GLY A 93 -9.48 3.87 7.82
N TYR A 94 -9.53 5.21 7.75
CA TYR A 94 -8.43 6.08 8.21
C TYR A 94 -8.04 5.84 9.67
N SER A 95 -8.99 5.52 10.56
CA SER A 95 -8.70 5.15 11.95
C SER A 95 -7.81 3.90 12.06
N VAL A 96 -7.93 2.96 11.12
CA VAL A 96 -7.10 1.75 11.03
C VAL A 96 -5.68 2.12 10.61
N VAL A 97 -5.52 3.01 9.62
CA VAL A 97 -4.21 3.56 9.23
C VAL A 97 -3.54 4.28 10.42
N LYS A 98 -4.32 5.01 11.22
CA LYS A 98 -3.87 5.65 12.47
C LYS A 98 -3.67 4.70 13.66
N GLU A 99 -4.09 3.44 13.58
CA GLU A 99 -3.72 2.39 14.54
C GLU A 99 -2.45 1.66 14.09
N ILE A 100 -2.33 1.39 12.78
CA ILE A 100 -1.12 0.88 12.14
C ILE A 100 0.07 1.83 12.39
N GLU A 101 -0.13 3.15 12.23
CA GLU A 101 0.91 4.16 12.53
C GLU A 101 1.47 4.05 13.96
N LYS A 102 0.59 3.84 14.96
CA LYS A 102 0.97 3.79 16.40
C LYS A 102 1.88 2.63 16.75
N VAL A 103 1.91 1.58 15.94
CA VAL A 103 2.80 0.42 16.13
C VAL A 103 4.07 0.50 15.28
N GLY A 104 4.35 1.65 14.66
CA GLY A 104 5.64 1.96 14.04
C GLY A 104 6.71 2.44 15.03
N SER A 105 7.84 2.88 14.50
CA SER A 105 8.91 3.53 15.27
C SER A 105 9.74 4.43 14.36
N GLN A 106 10.58 5.32 14.92
CA GLN A 106 11.49 6.18 14.14
C GLN A 106 12.44 5.38 13.24
N SER A 107 12.86 4.18 13.68
CA SER A 107 13.66 3.26 12.86
C SER A 107 12.89 2.69 11.66
N GLY A 108 11.56 2.75 11.70
CA GLY A 108 10.63 2.09 10.80
C GLY A 108 10.25 0.66 11.21
N ARG A 109 10.97 0.02 12.15
CA ARG A 109 10.61 -1.31 12.69
C ARG A 109 9.24 -1.23 13.39
N THR A 110 8.40 -2.22 13.17
CA THR A 110 7.10 -2.38 13.83
C THR A 110 7.24 -2.99 15.22
N LEU A 111 6.44 -2.52 16.18
CA LEU A 111 6.38 -3.00 17.55
C LEU A 111 5.60 -4.32 17.67
N GLU A 112 4.52 -4.47 16.89
CA GLU A 112 3.78 -5.73 16.71
C GLU A 112 3.54 -6.02 15.21
N PRO A 113 3.25 -7.28 14.81
CA PRO A 113 3.03 -7.62 13.41
C PRO A 113 1.71 -7.05 12.86
N VAL A 114 1.81 -6.24 11.79
CA VAL A 114 0.65 -5.79 11.01
C VAL A 114 0.62 -6.54 9.68
N VAL A 115 -0.47 -7.27 9.42
CA VAL A 115 -0.63 -8.17 8.27
C VAL A 115 -1.91 -7.85 7.49
N ILE A 116 -1.84 -7.91 6.17
CA ILE A 116 -3.00 -7.88 5.28
C ILE A 116 -3.66 -9.27 5.32
N GLU A 117 -4.58 -9.48 6.25
CA GLU A 117 -5.29 -10.76 6.43
C GLU A 117 -6.12 -11.16 5.19
N ASP A 118 -6.68 -10.18 4.49
CA ASP A 118 -7.33 -10.36 3.19
C ASP A 118 -7.29 -9.08 2.34
N CYS A 119 -7.44 -9.22 1.03
CA CYS A 119 -7.52 -8.10 0.08
C CYS A 119 -8.37 -8.45 -1.14
N GLY A 120 -8.78 -7.43 -1.89
CA GLY A 120 -9.60 -7.57 -3.08
C GLY A 120 -9.89 -6.22 -3.73
N GLN A 121 -10.55 -6.25 -4.89
CA GLN A 121 -11.15 -5.06 -5.48
C GLN A 121 -12.57 -4.89 -4.93
N VAL A 122 -12.94 -3.67 -4.53
CA VAL A 122 -14.34 -3.32 -4.31
C VAL A 122 -14.94 -2.96 -5.66
N VAL A 123 -16.13 -3.49 -5.94
CA VAL A 123 -16.97 -3.09 -7.07
C VAL A 123 -18.19 -2.39 -6.47
N GLU A 124 -18.47 -1.18 -6.95
CA GLU A 124 -19.73 -0.50 -6.66
C GLU A 124 -20.76 -0.98 -7.69
N ASN A 125 -21.98 -1.27 -7.21
CA ASN A 125 -23.11 -1.80 -8.01
C ASN A 125 -24.16 -0.71 -8.22
#